data_AF-A0A3M1JH92-F1
#
_entry.id   AF-A0A3M1JH92-F1
#
_cell.length_a   1.000
_cell.length_b   1.000
_cell.length_c   1.000
_cell.angle_alpha   90.00
_cell.angle_beta   90.00
_cell.angle_gamma   90.00
#
_symmetry.space_group_name_H-M   'P 1'
#
loop_
_entity.id
_entity.type
_entity.pdbx_description
1 polymer ?
#
loop_
_entity_poly.entity_id
_entity_poly.type
_entity_poly.pdbx_seq_one_letter_code
_entity_poly.pdbx_strand_id
1 'polypeptide(L)'
;MSALNYLVITAIAWVIIFIAVYAWKRSFAKAFFAASTLLTIAVVVLAAFTYQDVKDLQQKFLSEKKLFLLSQSGAPLDSASVPSEADILAAFSVTDISQGQAEFLNQEDLNAVKSAPSFENLTFAGGGDYYKVLIFHLEPLFAQVPQTLSYQDIGFPKEQVKSFITSSSPRDDFLDVAGPKLLGDISQMSPQLRESILSQLGSDAEFKSQIFGLVLSLAIENKGPAFILESFHDGTIQVIPETISFKLVKGMPSSFIDLAISKVTERAEPQG
;
A
#
# COMPACT_ATOMS: atom_id res chain seq x y z
N MET A 1 7.71 -26.53 -24.69
CA MET A 1 6.57 -26.27 -25.60
C MET A 1 6.26 -24.78 -25.57
N SER A 2 6.04 -24.13 -26.71
CA SER A 2 5.70 -22.70 -26.74
C SER A 2 4.29 -22.45 -26.18
N ALA A 3 4.01 -21.25 -25.69
CA ALA A 3 2.68 -20.85 -25.19
C ALA A 3 1.57 -21.10 -26.23
N LEU A 4 1.90 -21.00 -27.52
CA LEU A 4 1.01 -21.32 -28.63
C LEU A 4 0.54 -22.79 -28.63
N ASN A 5 1.45 -23.73 -28.33
CA ASN A 5 1.10 -25.16 -28.31
C ASN A 5 0.13 -25.47 -27.17
N TYR A 6 0.29 -24.84 -26.00
CA TYR A 6 -0.65 -24.99 -24.89
C TYR A 6 -2.03 -24.44 -25.23
N LEU A 7 -2.12 -23.28 -25.90
CA LEU A 7 -3.39 -22.71 -26.35
C LEU A 7 -4.10 -23.62 -27.37
N VAL A 8 -3.36 -24.15 -28.35
CA VAL A 8 -3.93 -25.05 -29.37
C VAL A 8 -4.42 -26.36 -28.74
N ILE A 9 -3.63 -26.98 -27.85
CA ILE A 9 -4.03 -28.20 -27.14
C ILE A 9 -5.27 -27.96 -26.28
N THR A 10 -5.31 -26.83 -25.56
CA THR A 10 -6.45 -26.46 -24.70
C THR A 10 -7.71 -26.22 -25.53
N ALA A 11 -7.59 -25.57 -26.69
CA ALA A 11 -8.70 -25.35 -27.61
C ALA A 11 -9.24 -26.68 -28.17
N ILE A 12 -8.35 -27.59 -28.60
CA ILE A 12 -8.75 -28.92 -29.10
C ILE A 12 -9.44 -29.73 -28.00
N ALA A 13 -8.90 -29.72 -26.78
CA ALA A 13 -9.51 -30.40 -25.64
C ALA A 13 -10.93 -29.87 -25.35
N TRP A 14 -11.13 -28.55 -25.40
CA TRP A 14 -12.45 -27.93 -25.25
C TRP A 14 -13.43 -28.35 -26.35
N VAL A 15 -12.99 -28.43 -27.61
CA VAL A 15 -13.83 -28.89 -28.73
C VAL A 15 -14.24 -30.35 -28.55
N ILE A 16 -13.33 -31.22 -28.10
CA ILE A 16 -13.62 -32.64 -27.87
C ILE A 16 -14.61 -32.81 -26.70
N ILE A 17 -14.39 -32.10 -25.58
CA ILE A 17 -15.33 -32.07 -24.44
C ILE A 17 -16.71 -31.60 -24.92
N PHE A 18 -16.75 -30.56 -25.75
CA PHE A 18 -17.99 -30.04 -26.29
C PHE A 18 -18.76 -31.06 -27.14
N ILE A 19 -18.07 -31.76 -28.05
CA ILE A 19 -18.65 -32.83 -28.88
C ILE A 19 -19.14 -33.99 -28.02
N ALA A 20 -18.36 -34.41 -27.02
CA ALA A 20 -18.73 -35.49 -26.11
C ALA A 20 -19.97 -35.15 -25.24
N VAL A 21 -20.02 -33.92 -24.71
CA VAL A 21 -21.17 -33.40 -23.95
C VAL A 21 -22.41 -33.29 -24.84
N TYR A 22 -22.25 -32.87 -26.10
CA TYR A 22 -23.33 -32.80 -27.08
C TYR A 22 -23.94 -34.18 -27.39
N ALA A 23 -23.09 -35.21 -27.50
CA ALA A 23 -23.50 -36.58 -27.80
C ALA A 23 -24.20 -37.29 -26.62
N TRP A 24 -23.87 -36.95 -25.36
CA TRP A 24 -24.31 -37.71 -24.18
C TRP A 24 -25.81 -37.57 -23.87
N LYS A 25 -26.37 -36.35 -23.89
CA LYS A 25 -27.83 -36.09 -23.88
C LYS A 25 -28.11 -34.68 -24.38
N ARG A 26 -28.93 -34.55 -25.42
CA ARG A 26 -29.27 -33.26 -26.08
C ARG A 26 -29.79 -32.17 -25.13
N SER A 27 -30.46 -32.55 -24.03
CA SER A 27 -30.93 -31.59 -23.03
C SER A 27 -29.82 -31.09 -22.09
N PHE A 28 -28.87 -31.95 -21.74
CA PHE A 28 -27.71 -31.57 -20.92
C PHE A 28 -26.76 -30.66 -21.71
N ALA A 29 -26.55 -30.97 -22.99
CA ALA A 29 -25.74 -30.16 -23.90
C ALA A 29 -26.22 -28.70 -24.01
N LYS A 30 -27.55 -28.50 -24.10
CA LYS A 30 -28.15 -27.16 -24.13
C LYS A 30 -27.92 -26.39 -22.82
N ALA A 31 -28.08 -27.06 -21.68
CA ALA A 31 -27.86 -26.45 -20.37
C ALA A 31 -26.39 -26.09 -20.16
N PHE A 32 -25.47 -26.99 -20.52
CA PHE A 32 -24.03 -26.74 -20.46
C PHE A 32 -23.62 -25.60 -21.40
N PHE A 33 -24.13 -25.55 -22.63
CA PHE A 33 -23.86 -24.45 -23.56
C PHE A 33 -24.34 -23.12 -22.98
N ALA A 34 -25.58 -23.06 -22.48
CA ALA A 34 -26.11 -21.84 -21.87
C ALA A 34 -25.27 -21.40 -20.65
N ALA A 35 -24.92 -22.32 -19.75
CA ALA A 35 -24.08 -22.03 -18.60
C ALA A 35 -22.67 -21.56 -19.00
N SER A 36 -22.06 -22.21 -19.99
CA SER A 36 -20.75 -21.81 -20.52
C SER A 36 -20.81 -20.45 -21.19
N THR A 37 -21.84 -20.15 -21.99
CA THR A 37 -22.03 -18.82 -22.59
C THR A 37 -22.18 -17.75 -21.51
N LEU A 38 -23.00 -17.99 -20.48
CA LEU A 38 -23.16 -17.06 -19.36
C LEU A 38 -21.85 -16.84 -18.61
N LEU A 39 -21.10 -17.92 -18.33
CA LEU A 39 -19.79 -17.85 -17.70
C LEU A 39 -18.80 -17.06 -18.55
N THR A 40 -18.75 -17.30 -19.86
CA THR A 40 -17.89 -16.54 -20.78
C THR A 40 -18.24 -15.06 -20.79
N ILE A 41 -19.54 -14.71 -20.83
CA ILE A 41 -19.98 -13.31 -20.75
C ILE A 41 -19.52 -12.70 -19.42
N ALA A 42 -19.70 -13.40 -18.30
CA ALA A 42 -19.25 -12.92 -16.99
C ALA A 42 -17.74 -12.70 -16.94
N VAL A 43 -16.94 -13.62 -17.49
CA VAL A 43 -15.48 -13.50 -17.57
C VAL A 43 -15.07 -12.32 -18.46
N VAL A 44 -15.70 -12.12 -19.60
CA VAL A 44 -15.41 -10.99 -20.51
C VAL A 44 -15.73 -9.66 -19.84
N VAL A 45 -16.87 -9.56 -19.15
CA VAL A 45 -17.26 -8.35 -18.40
C VAL A 45 -16.25 -8.07 -17.29
N LEU A 46 -15.89 -9.07 -16.49
CA LEU A 46 -14.89 -8.93 -15.42
C LEU A 46 -13.51 -8.53 -15.97
N ALA A 47 -13.09 -9.12 -17.09
CA ALA A 47 -11.83 -8.77 -17.76
C ALA A 47 -11.84 -7.31 -18.27
N ALA A 48 -12.96 -6.85 -18.83
CA ALA A 48 -13.11 -5.47 -19.29
C ALA A 48 -13.00 -4.46 -18.13
N PHE A 49 -13.68 -4.72 -17.01
CA PHE A 49 -13.59 -3.88 -15.82
C PHE A 49 -12.18 -3.89 -15.21
N THR A 50 -11.55 -5.06 -15.12
CA THR A 50 -10.17 -5.18 -14.61
C THR A 50 -9.19 -4.42 -15.51
N TYR A 51 -9.35 -4.53 -16.83
CA TYR A 51 -8.52 -3.79 -17.79
C TYR A 51 -8.67 -2.28 -17.64
N GLN A 52 -9.90 -1.77 -17.50
CA GLN A 52 -10.15 -0.35 -17.25
C GLN A 52 -9.51 0.11 -15.95
N ASP A 53 -9.67 -0.66 -14.87
CA ASP A 53 -9.13 -0.34 -13.56
C ASP A 53 -7.59 -0.36 -13.53
N VAL A 54 -6.95 -1.33 -14.19
CA VAL A 54 -5.49 -1.36 -14.37
C VAL A 54 -5.00 -0.15 -15.16
N LYS A 55 -5.71 0.22 -16.23
CA LYS A 55 -5.38 1.41 -17.03
C LYS A 55 -5.51 2.69 -16.19
N ASP A 56 -6.59 2.82 -15.42
CA ASP A 56 -6.81 3.94 -14.53
C ASP A 56 -5.73 4.01 -13.45
N LEU A 57 -5.36 2.87 -12.84
CA LEU A 57 -4.22 2.79 -11.91
C LEU A 57 -2.93 3.26 -12.57
N GLN A 58 -2.59 2.77 -13.76
CA GLN A 58 -1.37 3.18 -14.46
C GLN A 58 -1.31 4.68 -14.76
N GLN A 59 -2.44 5.29 -15.10
CA GLN A 59 -2.51 6.71 -15.47
C GLN A 59 -2.59 7.64 -14.25
N LYS A 60 -3.44 7.30 -13.28
CA LYS A 60 -3.78 8.15 -12.13
C LYS A 60 -2.91 7.90 -10.91
N PHE A 61 -2.48 6.65 -10.69
CA PHE A 61 -1.60 6.34 -9.56
C PHE A 61 -0.20 6.98 -9.68
N LEU A 62 0.18 7.52 -10.83
CA LEU A 62 1.43 8.29 -10.94
C LEU A 62 1.22 9.79 -10.80
N SER A 63 0.04 10.31 -11.16
CA SER A 63 -0.20 11.75 -11.34
C SER A 63 -1.17 12.39 -10.34
N GLU A 64 -2.08 11.63 -9.75
CA GLU A 64 -3.10 12.15 -8.81
C GLU A 64 -2.64 12.08 -7.36
N LYS A 65 -3.26 12.83 -6.44
CA LYS A 65 -2.87 12.85 -5.02
C LYS A 65 -3.22 11.52 -4.34
N LYS A 66 -2.30 10.94 -3.57
CA LYS A 66 -2.55 9.75 -2.73
C LYS A 66 -2.26 10.09 -1.28
N LEU A 67 -3.04 9.51 -0.38
CA LEU A 67 -2.86 9.65 1.06
C LEU A 67 -2.30 8.34 1.62
N PHE A 68 -1.23 8.44 2.37
CA PHE A 68 -0.61 7.33 3.10
C PHE A 68 -0.87 7.54 4.58
N LEU A 69 -1.48 6.55 5.23
CA LEU A 69 -1.83 6.58 6.64
C LEU A 69 -1.12 5.45 7.37
N LEU A 70 -0.63 5.73 8.56
CA LEU A 70 -0.08 4.73 9.47
C LEU A 70 -1.03 4.53 10.64
N SER A 71 -1.47 3.30 10.84
CA SER A 71 -2.37 2.89 11.91
C SER A 71 -1.64 2.03 12.95
N GLN A 72 -1.94 2.27 14.23
CA GLN A 72 -1.47 1.44 15.35
C GLN A 72 -2.22 0.11 15.42
N SER A 73 -3.54 0.13 15.27
CA SER A 73 -4.36 -1.08 15.34
C SER A 73 -4.40 -1.82 14.00
N GLY A 74 -4.26 -3.14 14.09
CA GLY A 74 -4.49 -4.10 13.00
C GLY A 74 -5.96 -4.46 12.83
N ALA A 75 -6.87 -3.48 12.90
CA ALA A 75 -8.31 -3.72 12.80
C ALA A 75 -8.61 -4.63 11.58
N PRO A 76 -9.38 -5.72 11.75
CA PRO A 76 -9.66 -6.67 10.68
C PRO A 76 -10.20 -6.00 9.41
N LEU A 77 -9.63 -6.41 8.27
CA LEU A 77 -9.75 -5.84 6.91
C LEU A 77 -11.13 -6.01 6.23
N ASP A 78 -12.17 -6.26 6.98
CA ASP A 78 -13.49 -6.65 6.51
C ASP A 78 -14.60 -5.69 6.94
N SER A 79 -14.29 -4.68 7.77
CA SER A 79 -15.23 -3.62 8.10
C SER A 79 -14.89 -2.36 7.31
N ALA A 80 -15.82 -1.88 6.48
CA ALA A 80 -15.79 -0.52 5.91
C ALA A 80 -15.81 0.60 6.98
N SER A 81 -15.64 0.24 8.25
CA SER A 81 -15.51 1.13 9.39
C SER A 81 -14.07 1.61 9.46
N VAL A 82 -13.91 2.92 9.41
CA VAL A 82 -12.68 3.62 9.78
C VAL A 82 -12.21 3.08 11.13
N PRO A 83 -10.91 2.70 11.30
CA PRO A 83 -10.35 2.47 12.63
C PRO A 83 -10.74 3.67 13.50
N SER A 84 -11.42 3.43 14.62
CA SER A 84 -11.87 4.51 15.50
C SER A 84 -10.74 5.53 15.72
N GLU A 85 -11.07 6.82 15.74
CA GLU A 85 -10.22 8.04 15.87
C GLU A 85 -8.84 7.90 16.57
N ALA A 86 -8.70 6.94 17.47
CA ALA A 86 -7.50 6.67 18.25
C ALA A 86 -6.33 6.02 17.48
N ASP A 87 -6.54 5.38 16.33
CA ASP A 87 -5.50 4.50 15.78
C ASP A 87 -4.56 5.12 14.73
N ILE A 88 -4.87 6.28 14.14
CA ILE A 88 -3.99 6.88 13.13
C ILE A 88 -2.82 7.63 13.81
N LEU A 89 -1.60 7.17 13.56
CA LEU A 89 -0.37 7.69 14.15
C LEU A 89 0.28 8.79 13.30
N ALA A 90 0.24 8.64 11.98
CA ALA A 90 0.95 9.50 11.05
C ALA A 90 0.27 9.49 9.67
N ALA A 91 0.45 10.57 8.91
CA ALA A 91 -0.15 10.71 7.59
C ALA A 91 0.69 11.61 6.68
N PHE A 92 0.86 11.22 5.44
CA PHE A 92 1.44 12.09 4.41
C PHE A 92 0.77 11.84 3.07
N SER A 93 0.90 12.80 2.17
CA SER A 93 0.37 12.67 0.83
C SER A 93 1.41 12.90 -0.24
N VAL A 94 1.21 12.27 -1.39
CA VAL A 94 2.11 12.36 -2.54
C VAL A 94 1.25 12.54 -3.78
N THR A 95 1.51 13.59 -4.56
CA THR A 95 0.84 13.80 -5.86
C THR A 95 1.58 13.06 -6.97
N ASP A 96 2.87 13.36 -7.10
CA ASP A 96 3.74 12.76 -8.10
C ASP A 96 4.86 11.97 -7.40
N ILE A 97 4.75 10.65 -7.45
CA ILE A 97 5.73 9.72 -6.85
C ILE A 97 7.10 9.90 -7.54
N SER A 98 7.12 10.30 -8.82
CA SER A 98 8.36 10.48 -9.58
C SER A 98 9.12 11.74 -9.18
N GLN A 99 8.43 12.76 -8.65
CA GLN A 99 9.04 14.00 -8.17
C GLN A 99 9.40 13.97 -6.69
N GLY A 100 8.96 12.92 -5.95
CA GLY A 100 9.37 12.69 -4.56
C GLY A 100 8.92 13.75 -3.55
N GLN A 101 7.99 14.64 -3.92
CA GLN A 101 7.49 15.68 -3.02
C GLN A 101 6.35 15.12 -2.17
N ALA A 102 6.69 14.70 -0.95
CA ALA A 102 5.72 14.34 0.07
C ALA A 102 5.26 15.60 0.83
N GLU A 103 3.95 15.73 0.99
CA GLU A 103 3.31 16.71 1.86
C GLU A 103 2.93 16.00 3.16
N PHE A 104 3.67 16.31 4.23
CA PHE A 104 3.44 15.74 5.56
C PHE A 104 2.32 16.51 6.26
N LEU A 105 1.33 15.79 6.79
CA LEU A 105 0.16 16.41 7.40
C LEU A 105 0.52 16.96 8.78
N ASN A 106 0.06 18.18 9.06
CA ASN A 106 0.16 18.77 10.39
C ASN A 106 -0.90 18.21 11.34
N GLN A 107 -0.91 18.70 12.58
CA GLN A 107 -1.84 18.20 13.60
C GLN A 107 -3.31 18.49 13.25
N GLU A 108 -3.61 19.62 12.62
CA GLU A 108 -4.96 19.98 12.19
C GLU A 108 -5.45 19.04 11.09
N ASP A 109 -4.62 18.82 10.06
CA ASP A 109 -4.92 17.90 8.95
C ASP A 109 -5.09 16.46 9.46
N LEU A 110 -4.23 16.02 10.36
CA LEU A 110 -4.31 14.68 10.95
C LEU A 110 -5.60 14.51 11.78
N ASN A 111 -6.01 15.55 12.51
CA ASN A 111 -7.28 15.53 13.24
C ASN A 111 -8.48 15.51 12.28
N ALA A 112 -8.40 16.21 11.15
CA ALA A 112 -9.44 16.17 10.11
C ALA A 112 -9.57 14.77 9.50
N VAL A 113 -8.44 14.09 9.22
CA VAL A 113 -8.42 12.70 8.76
C VAL A 113 -9.06 11.76 9.79
N LYS A 114 -8.73 11.92 11.08
CA LYS A 114 -9.28 11.10 12.17
C LYS A 114 -10.78 11.28 12.36
N SER A 115 -11.25 12.53 12.24
CA SER A 115 -12.65 12.90 12.47
C SER A 115 -13.56 12.57 11.27
N ALA A 116 -13.00 12.07 10.17
CA ALA A 116 -13.79 11.78 8.98
C ALA A 116 -14.74 10.59 9.20
N PRO A 117 -16.03 10.71 8.84
CA PRO A 117 -17.01 9.65 9.07
C PRO A 117 -16.76 8.38 8.25
N SER A 118 -16.09 8.52 7.10
CA SER A 118 -15.55 7.40 6.33
C SER A 118 -14.34 7.83 5.50
N PHE A 119 -13.44 6.89 5.18
CA PHE A 119 -12.37 7.17 4.21
C PHE A 119 -12.90 7.45 2.81
N GLU A 120 -14.08 6.93 2.46
CA GLU A 120 -14.79 7.34 1.24
C GLU A 120 -15.13 8.83 1.29
N ASN A 121 -15.51 9.35 2.45
CA ASN A 121 -15.72 10.79 2.60
C ASN A 121 -14.41 11.58 2.60
N LEU A 122 -13.26 10.99 2.94
CA LEU A 122 -11.97 11.63 2.67
C LEU A 122 -11.64 11.71 1.18
N THR A 123 -12.23 10.83 0.37
CA THR A 123 -12.14 10.89 -1.11
C THR A 123 -13.20 11.80 -1.76
N PHE A 124 -14.18 12.32 -1.00
CA PHE A 124 -15.32 13.06 -1.57
C PHE A 124 -15.78 14.33 -0.81
N ALA A 125 -15.32 14.56 0.43
CA ALA A 125 -15.80 15.63 1.29
C ALA A 125 -14.67 16.25 2.12
N GLY A 126 -14.13 17.38 1.64
CA GLY A 126 -13.58 18.40 2.54
C GLY A 126 -12.07 18.67 2.53
N GLY A 127 -11.36 18.54 1.40
CA GLY A 127 -10.09 19.29 1.23
C GLY A 127 -8.93 18.60 0.52
N GLY A 128 -9.01 17.31 0.22
CA GLY A 128 -8.04 16.63 -0.62
C GLY A 128 -8.70 15.58 -1.51
N ASP A 129 -8.73 15.82 -2.82
CA ASP A 129 -9.19 14.82 -3.79
C ASP A 129 -8.13 13.72 -3.91
N TYR A 130 -8.10 12.81 -2.94
CA TYR A 130 -7.19 11.68 -2.95
C TYR A 130 -7.72 10.59 -3.88
N TYR A 131 -6.94 10.25 -4.91
CA TYR A 131 -7.20 9.13 -5.80
C TYR A 131 -7.27 7.80 -5.05
N LYS A 132 -6.33 7.60 -4.10
CA LYS A 132 -6.27 6.43 -3.22
C LYS A 132 -5.81 6.83 -1.83
N VAL A 133 -6.37 6.17 -0.83
CA VAL A 133 -5.88 6.14 0.54
C VAL A 133 -5.28 4.77 0.81
N LEU A 134 -4.00 4.74 1.21
CA LEU A 134 -3.28 3.53 1.57
C LEU A 134 -3.05 3.54 3.08
N ILE A 135 -3.59 2.55 3.79
CA ILE A 135 -3.52 2.45 5.24
C ILE A 135 -2.58 1.31 5.59
N PHE A 136 -1.47 1.65 6.23
CA PHE A 136 -0.44 0.73 6.67
C PHE A 136 -0.64 0.42 8.15
N HIS A 137 -0.45 -0.84 8.52
CA HIS A 137 -0.38 -1.22 9.92
C HIS A 137 1.06 -1.12 10.43
N LEU A 138 1.24 -0.57 11.63
CA LEU A 138 2.55 -0.32 12.23
C LEU A 138 3.41 -1.59 12.30
N GLU A 139 2.90 -2.66 12.91
CA GLU A 139 3.69 -3.89 13.11
C GLU A 139 4.10 -4.55 11.79
N PRO A 140 3.17 -4.80 10.84
CA PRO A 140 3.56 -5.36 9.56
C PRO A 140 4.54 -4.49 8.79
N LEU A 141 4.39 -3.16 8.78
CA LEU A 141 5.34 -2.28 8.09
C LEU A 141 6.75 -2.39 8.69
N PHE A 142 6.85 -2.36 10.02
CA PHE A 142 8.14 -2.48 10.73
C PHE A 142 8.73 -3.90 10.65
N ALA A 143 7.96 -4.92 10.31
CA ALA A 143 8.52 -6.24 10.01
C ALA A 143 9.37 -6.26 8.73
N GLN A 144 9.20 -5.27 7.85
CA GLN A 144 9.76 -5.25 6.49
C GLN A 144 10.99 -4.34 6.36
N VAL A 145 11.37 -3.65 7.44
CA VAL A 145 12.56 -2.79 7.49
C VAL A 145 13.73 -3.47 8.22
N PRO A 146 14.99 -3.07 7.92
CA PRO A 146 16.17 -3.58 8.62
C PRO A 146 16.12 -3.34 10.15
N GLN A 147 16.92 -4.10 10.91
CA GLN A 147 17.01 -3.94 12.37
C GLN A 147 17.59 -2.59 12.81
N THR A 148 18.36 -1.94 11.93
CA THR A 148 18.92 -0.61 12.13
C THR A 148 18.59 0.25 10.93
N LEU A 149 17.98 1.40 11.16
CA LEU A 149 17.67 2.40 10.14
C LEU A 149 18.73 3.49 10.19
N SER A 150 19.31 3.85 9.04
CA SER A 150 20.28 4.94 8.96
C SER A 150 19.59 6.24 8.57
N TYR A 151 19.85 7.31 9.32
CA TYR A 151 19.41 8.67 8.99
C TYR A 151 20.56 9.63 9.25
N GLN A 152 21.00 10.36 8.21
CA GLN A 152 22.17 11.26 8.28
C GLN A 152 23.40 10.59 8.92
N ASP A 153 23.74 9.38 8.46
CA ASP A 153 24.85 8.56 8.96
C ASP A 153 24.72 8.07 10.42
N ILE A 154 23.57 8.30 11.06
CA ILE A 154 23.26 7.77 12.39
C ILE A 154 22.36 6.55 12.27
N GLY A 155 22.84 5.44 12.81
CA GLY A 155 22.04 4.22 12.99
C GLY A 155 21.11 4.33 14.21
N PHE A 156 19.83 4.08 13.96
CA PHE A 156 18.78 3.93 14.97
C PHE A 156 18.27 2.49 14.97
N PRO A 157 18.25 1.79 16.12
CA PRO A 157 17.55 0.52 16.24
C PRO A 157 16.08 0.68 15.84
N LYS A 158 15.54 -0.32 15.17
CA LYS A 158 14.15 -0.34 14.71
C LYS A 158 13.13 -0.03 15.80
N GLU A 159 13.27 -0.66 16.97
CA GLU A 159 12.38 -0.42 18.11
C GLU A 159 12.44 1.02 18.63
N GLN A 160 13.59 1.67 18.50
CA GLN A 160 13.74 3.08 18.86
C GLN A 160 13.01 3.99 17.86
N VAL A 161 13.14 3.74 16.55
CA VAL A 161 12.37 4.48 15.53
C VAL A 161 10.86 4.30 15.73
N LYS A 162 10.44 3.06 16.03
CA LYS A 162 9.04 2.75 16.35
C LYS A 162 8.56 3.54 17.57
N SER A 163 9.40 3.62 18.62
CA SER A 163 9.07 4.38 19.84
C SER A 163 8.82 5.86 19.55
N PHE A 164 9.58 6.47 18.63
CA PHE A 164 9.35 7.85 18.21
C PHE A 164 7.96 8.01 17.57
N ILE A 165 7.55 7.12 16.66
CA ILE A 165 6.22 7.22 16.03
C ILE A 165 5.09 7.06 17.05
N THR A 166 5.24 6.16 18.02
CA THR A 166 4.21 5.87 19.03
C THR A 166 4.19 6.85 20.19
N SER A 167 5.23 7.67 20.36
CA SER A 167 5.37 8.59 21.48
C SER A 167 4.35 9.72 21.45
N SER A 168 3.96 10.25 22.62
CA SER A 168 3.21 11.49 22.75
C SER A 168 4.06 12.74 22.47
N SER A 169 5.39 12.63 22.59
CA SER A 169 6.36 13.73 22.45
C SER A 169 7.52 13.31 21.52
N PRO A 170 7.21 12.95 20.26
CA PRO A 170 8.15 12.27 19.37
C PRO A 170 9.39 13.12 19.03
N ARG A 171 9.26 14.45 18.94
CA ARG A 171 10.37 15.36 18.63
C ARG A 171 11.34 15.47 19.81
N ASP A 172 10.81 15.57 21.03
CA ASP A 172 11.62 15.59 22.25
C ASP A 172 12.37 14.27 22.43
N ASP A 173 11.67 13.13 22.29
CA ASP A 173 12.27 11.81 22.40
C ASP A 173 13.38 11.59 21.36
N PHE A 174 13.14 12.05 20.13
CA PHE A 174 14.17 12.03 19.09
C PHE A 174 15.37 12.90 19.47
N LEU A 175 15.14 14.14 19.92
CA LEU A 175 16.22 15.06 20.29
C LEU A 175 17.04 14.54 21.47
N ASP A 176 16.41 13.91 22.45
CA ASP A 176 17.09 13.34 23.61
C ASP A 176 17.99 12.16 23.24
N VAL A 177 17.65 11.42 22.18
CA VAL A 177 18.44 10.30 21.66
C VAL A 177 19.47 10.72 20.63
N ALA A 178 19.07 11.54 19.66
CA ALA A 178 19.87 11.92 18.50
C ALA A 178 20.76 13.13 18.80
N GLY A 179 20.31 14.03 19.66
CA GLY A 179 21.04 15.23 20.07
C GLY A 179 22.45 14.93 20.59
N PRO A 180 22.65 13.99 21.54
CA PRO A 180 23.98 13.59 21.99
C PRO A 180 24.91 13.12 20.86
N LYS A 181 24.34 12.48 19.83
CA LYS A 181 25.07 11.91 18.69
C LYS A 181 25.38 12.94 17.60
N LEU A 182 24.47 13.89 17.38
CA LEU A 182 24.58 14.91 16.33
C LEU A 182 25.32 16.16 16.79
N LEU A 183 25.07 16.59 18.03
CA LEU A 183 25.43 17.92 18.53
C LEU A 183 26.39 17.87 19.73
N GLY A 184 26.69 16.68 20.26
CA GLY A 184 27.46 16.52 21.50
C GLY A 184 26.57 16.66 22.75
N ASP A 185 27.16 17.00 23.90
CA ASP A 185 26.41 17.07 25.17
C ASP A 185 25.29 18.12 25.14
N ILE A 186 24.04 17.64 25.02
CA ILE A 186 22.83 18.47 24.98
C ILE A 186 22.28 18.82 26.37
N SER A 187 22.84 18.26 27.46
CA SER A 187 22.37 18.56 28.82
C SER A 187 22.60 20.02 29.22
N GLN A 188 23.56 20.68 28.57
CA GLN A 188 23.88 22.10 28.72
C GLN A 188 23.25 22.97 27.61
N MET A 189 22.40 22.40 26.75
CA MET A 189 21.75 23.14 25.68
C MET A 189 20.84 24.21 26.27
N SER A 190 20.97 25.45 25.80
CA SER A 190 20.06 26.51 26.24
C SER A 190 18.63 26.19 25.79
N PRO A 191 17.60 26.53 26.59
CA PRO A 191 16.21 26.32 26.21
C PRO A 191 15.86 26.93 24.85
N GLN A 192 16.47 28.06 24.48
CA GLN A 192 16.26 28.72 23.20
C GLN A 192 16.80 27.90 22.01
N LEU A 193 17.96 27.25 22.17
CA LEU A 193 18.53 26.40 21.13
C LEU A 193 17.70 25.12 20.98
N ARG A 194 17.25 24.52 22.09
CA ARG A 194 16.35 23.36 22.07
C ARG A 194 15.06 23.69 21.31
N GLU A 195 14.42 24.80 21.64
CA GLU A 195 13.20 25.24 20.96
C GLU A 195 13.43 25.52 19.48
N SER A 196 14.57 26.13 19.12
CA SER A 196 14.92 26.36 17.72
C SER A 196 15.06 25.06 16.93
N ILE A 197 15.67 24.02 17.51
CA ILE A 197 15.77 22.69 16.88
C ILE A 197 14.40 22.05 16.75
N LEU A 198 13.59 22.04 17.83
CA LEU A 198 12.24 21.47 17.80
C LEU A 198 11.35 22.18 16.77
N SER A 199 11.50 23.50 16.61
CA SER A 199 10.77 24.26 15.60
C SER A 199 11.16 23.87 14.16
N GLN A 200 12.41 23.48 13.92
CA GLN A 200 12.87 22.98 12.62
C GLN A 200 12.35 21.58 12.30
N LEU A 201 12.04 20.77 13.32
CA LEU A 201 11.45 19.45 13.16
C LEU A 201 9.95 19.49 12.80
N GLY A 202 9.34 20.68 12.76
CA GLY A 202 7.90 20.86 12.54
C GLY A 202 7.08 20.51 13.78
N SER A 203 5.80 20.23 13.61
CA SER A 203 4.91 19.70 14.65
C SER A 203 5.16 18.20 14.92
N ASP A 204 4.65 17.68 16.05
CA ASP A 204 4.78 16.25 16.37
C ASP A 204 4.12 15.35 15.30
N ALA A 205 2.98 15.76 14.74
CA ALA A 205 2.31 15.05 13.66
C ALA A 205 3.13 15.04 12.36
N GLU A 206 3.70 16.18 11.97
CA GLU A 206 4.57 16.26 10.79
C GLU A 206 5.81 15.39 10.99
N PHE A 207 6.44 15.47 12.15
CA PHE A 207 7.63 14.69 12.47
C PHE A 207 7.37 13.17 12.42
N LYS A 208 6.27 12.70 13.02
CA LYS A 208 5.85 11.29 12.89
C LYS A 208 5.61 10.88 11.44
N SER A 209 5.04 11.78 10.65
CA SER A 209 4.75 11.56 9.23
C SER A 209 6.02 11.50 8.38
N GLN A 210 7.04 12.28 8.71
CA GLN A 210 8.37 12.18 8.11
C GLN A 210 9.04 10.84 8.43
N ILE A 211 9.01 10.41 9.70
CA ILE A 211 9.55 9.09 10.08
C ILE A 211 8.77 7.99 9.35
N PHE A 212 7.45 8.07 9.29
CA PHE A 212 6.64 7.10 8.54
C PHE A 212 7.04 7.06 7.06
N GLY A 213 7.19 8.21 6.40
CA GLY A 213 7.65 8.28 5.01
C GLY A 213 9.03 7.62 4.81
N LEU A 214 9.97 7.85 5.73
CA LEU A 214 11.28 7.19 5.73
C LEU A 214 11.17 5.67 5.89
N VAL A 215 10.40 5.19 6.87
CA VAL A 215 10.18 3.76 7.12
C VAL A 215 9.54 3.09 5.90
N LEU A 216 8.55 3.75 5.27
CA LEU A 216 7.93 3.24 4.05
C LEU A 216 8.91 3.17 2.89
N SER A 217 9.73 4.21 2.69
CA SER A 217 10.76 4.23 1.66
C SER A 217 11.75 3.08 1.85
N LEU A 218 12.21 2.83 3.08
CA LEU A 218 13.11 1.73 3.40
C LEU A 218 12.46 0.35 3.21
N ALA A 219 11.16 0.22 3.52
CA ALA A 219 10.43 -1.02 3.27
C ALA A 219 10.33 -1.30 1.76
N ILE A 220 10.03 -0.29 0.95
CA ILE A 220 10.01 -0.39 -0.52
C ILE A 220 11.40 -0.69 -1.08
N GLU A 221 12.46 -0.07 -0.55
CA GLU A 221 13.83 -0.34 -0.98
C GLU A 221 14.26 -1.78 -0.65
N ASN A 222 13.92 -2.27 0.55
CA ASN A 222 14.28 -3.61 1.00
C ASN A 222 13.48 -4.73 0.31
N LYS A 223 12.21 -4.49 0.00
CA LYS A 223 11.32 -5.50 -0.63
C LYS A 223 11.15 -5.32 -2.14
N GLY A 224 11.58 -4.19 -2.67
CA GLY A 224 11.44 -3.84 -4.07
C GLY A 224 10.03 -3.31 -4.43
N PRO A 225 9.80 -3.04 -5.73
CA PRO A 225 8.61 -2.34 -6.22
C PRO A 225 7.30 -3.13 -6.02
N ALA A 226 7.38 -4.43 -5.77
CA ALA A 226 6.22 -5.28 -5.50
C ALA A 226 5.67 -5.16 -4.07
N PHE A 227 6.38 -4.48 -3.17
CA PHE A 227 6.05 -4.38 -1.75
C PHE A 227 4.59 -4.02 -1.48
N ILE A 228 4.06 -3.01 -2.17
CA ILE A 228 2.68 -2.54 -1.97
C ILE A 228 1.66 -3.60 -2.38
N LEU A 229 1.92 -4.34 -3.46
CA LEU A 229 1.02 -5.37 -3.97
C LEU A 229 0.99 -6.58 -3.06
N GLU A 230 2.17 -7.06 -2.63
CA GLU A 230 2.32 -8.17 -1.68
C GLU A 230 1.68 -7.80 -0.34
N SER A 231 2.00 -6.62 0.17
CA SER A 231 1.46 -6.14 1.44
C SER A 231 -0.06 -5.96 1.41
N PHE A 232 -0.63 -5.53 0.28
CA PHE A 232 -2.07 -5.49 0.10
C PHE A 232 -2.69 -6.89 0.04
N HIS A 233 -2.10 -7.81 -0.73
CA HIS A 233 -2.54 -9.20 -0.83
C HIS A 233 -2.57 -9.88 0.56
N ASP A 234 -1.52 -9.67 1.36
CA ASP A 234 -1.39 -10.24 2.70
C ASP A 234 -2.27 -9.55 3.75
N GLY A 235 -3.00 -8.50 3.35
CA GLY A 235 -3.84 -7.71 4.25
C GLY A 235 -3.05 -6.89 5.26
N THR A 236 -1.80 -6.56 4.98
CA THR A 236 -0.98 -5.68 5.82
C THR A 236 -1.13 -4.20 5.46
N ILE A 237 -1.66 -3.93 4.26
CA ILE A 237 -2.09 -2.62 3.78
C ILE A 237 -3.55 -2.70 3.32
N GLN A 238 -4.31 -1.63 3.59
CA GLN A 238 -5.63 -1.42 3.02
C GLN A 238 -5.57 -0.33 1.94
N VAL A 239 -6.32 -0.49 0.85
CA VAL A 239 -6.40 0.50 -0.23
C VAL A 239 -7.85 0.91 -0.45
N ILE A 240 -8.14 2.21 -0.35
CA ILE A 240 -9.48 2.78 -0.46
C ILE A 240 -9.51 3.82 -1.60
N PRO A 241 -10.52 3.80 -2.50
CA PRO A 241 -11.51 2.73 -2.64
C PRO A 241 -10.89 1.44 -3.17
N GLU A 242 -11.39 0.29 -2.69
CA GLU A 242 -11.00 -1.03 -3.15
C GLU A 242 -11.69 -1.33 -4.49
N THR A 243 -10.94 -1.26 -5.59
CA THR A 243 -11.46 -1.52 -6.94
C THR A 243 -11.43 -3.00 -7.28
N ILE A 244 -12.00 -3.37 -8.43
CA ILE A 244 -12.11 -4.77 -8.87
C ILE A 244 -10.73 -5.43 -8.95
N SER A 245 -9.70 -4.73 -9.43
CA SER A 245 -8.35 -5.31 -9.51
C SER A 245 -7.80 -5.64 -8.13
N PHE A 246 -7.98 -4.75 -7.14
CA PHE A 246 -7.59 -5.00 -5.76
C PHE A 246 -8.36 -6.19 -5.17
N LYS A 247 -9.67 -6.28 -5.37
CA LYS A 247 -10.46 -7.45 -4.93
C LYS A 247 -9.96 -8.77 -5.53
N LEU A 248 -9.58 -8.76 -6.81
CA LEU A 248 -9.01 -9.92 -7.48
C LEU A 248 -7.64 -10.29 -6.92
N VAL A 249 -6.78 -9.31 -6.66
CA VAL A 249 -5.48 -9.52 -6.02
C VAL A 249 -5.66 -10.14 -4.65
N LYS A 250 -6.56 -9.62 -3.81
CA LYS A 250 -6.84 -10.13 -2.46
C LYS A 250 -7.31 -11.59 -2.45
N GLY A 251 -8.04 -12.03 -3.48
CA GLY A 251 -8.51 -13.41 -3.63
C GLY A 251 -7.57 -14.34 -4.39
N MET A 252 -6.45 -13.83 -4.89
CA MET A 252 -5.51 -14.59 -5.71
C MET A 252 -4.67 -15.53 -4.82
N PRO A 253 -4.34 -16.77 -5.24
CA PRO A 253 -3.38 -17.58 -4.48
C PRO A 253 -1.97 -16.97 -4.53
N SER A 254 -1.23 -17.01 -3.42
CA SER A 254 0.12 -16.42 -3.30
C SER A 254 1.06 -16.83 -4.44
N SER A 255 0.98 -18.08 -4.92
CA SER A 255 1.82 -18.57 -6.02
C SER A 255 1.69 -17.77 -7.33
N PHE A 256 0.52 -17.16 -7.59
CA PHE A 256 0.32 -16.32 -8.76
C PHE A 256 0.88 -14.91 -8.54
N ILE A 257 0.81 -14.39 -7.31
CA ILE A 257 1.44 -13.13 -6.94
C ILE A 257 2.95 -13.26 -7.06
N ASP A 258 3.54 -14.31 -6.48
CA ASP A 258 4.98 -14.61 -6.57
C ASP A 258 5.45 -14.68 -8.03
N LEU A 259 4.69 -15.36 -8.89
CA LEU A 259 4.98 -15.47 -10.31
C LEU A 259 4.87 -14.12 -11.05
N ALA A 260 3.92 -13.26 -10.67
CA ALA A 260 3.78 -11.94 -11.24
C ALA A 260 4.96 -11.05 -10.84
N ILE A 261 5.35 -11.10 -9.57
CA ILE A 261 6.49 -10.37 -9.01
C ILE A 261 7.79 -10.82 -9.68
N SER A 262 8.04 -12.12 -9.78
CA SER A 262 9.28 -12.65 -10.37
C SER A 262 9.49 -12.15 -11.80
N LYS A 263 8.42 -12.10 -12.61
CA LYS A 263 8.48 -11.59 -13.99
C LYS A 263 8.72 -10.09 -14.09
N VAL A 264 8.27 -9.31 -13.11
CA VAL A 264 8.55 -7.86 -13.07
C VAL A 264 10.01 -7.63 -12.68
N THR A 265 10.51 -8.37 -11.68
CA THR A 265 11.90 -8.28 -11.23
C THR A 265 12.89 -8.75 -12.30
N GLU A 266 12.62 -9.87 -12.99
CA GLU A 266 13.44 -10.36 -14.11
C GLU A 266 13.58 -9.36 -15.27
N ARG A 267 12.59 -8.47 -15.47
CA ARG A 267 12.65 -7.42 -16.50
C ARG A 267 13.38 -6.16 -16.05
N ALA A 268 13.54 -5.97 -14.75
CA ALA A 268 14.18 -4.79 -14.17
C ALA A 268 15.71 -4.96 -14.04
N GLU A 269 16.21 -6.20 -14.01
CA GLU A 269 17.65 -6.44 -14.11
C GLU A 269 18.14 -6.15 -15.55
N PRO A 270 19.13 -5.27 -15.73
CA PRO A 270 19.73 -5.07 -17.04
C PRO A 270 20.36 -6.39 -17.47
N GLN A 271 19.97 -6.90 -18.65
CA GLN A 271 20.70 -8.00 -19.28
C GLN A 271 22.12 -7.49 -19.57
N GLY A 272 23.06 -7.91 -18.72
CA GLY A 272 24.49 -7.62 -18.87
C GLY A 272 25.06 -8.23 -20.14
#